data_AF-A0A438X205-F1
#
_entry.id   AF-A0A438X205-F1
#
_cell.length_a   1.000
_cell.length_b   1.000
_cell.length_c   1.000
_cell.angle_alpha   90.00
_cell.angle_beta   90.00
_cell.angle_gamma   90.00
#
_symmetry.space_group_name_H-M   'P 1'
#
loop_
_entity.id
_entity.type
_entity.pdbx_description
1 polymer ?
#
loop_
_entity_poly.entity_id
_entity_poly.type
_entity_poly.pdbx_seq_one_letter_code
_entity_poly.pdbx_strand_id
1 'polypeptide(L)'
;MLETSSHFLKSFRLKRYIGFLLISLALLVTPFIRIDGAHLFLISFEHKQLHFLGKIFSAEELQILPFMVILLFIGIFFITTSLGRVWCGWACPQTFLRVLYRDVIETKIFKLHKKISNKQE
;
A
#
# COMPACT_ATOMS: atom_id res chain seq x y z
N MET A 1 -1.17 35.55 9.34
CA MET A 1 -1.74 34.57 8.38
C MET A 1 -0.86 33.32 8.16
N LEU A 2 0.35 33.24 8.75
CA LEU A 2 1.26 32.08 8.61
C LEU A 2 1.28 31.13 9.84
N GLU A 3 0.65 31.50 10.95
CA GLU A 3 0.79 30.80 12.26
C GLU A 3 -0.26 29.70 12.50
N THR A 4 -1.39 29.73 11.80
CA THR A 4 -2.48 28.73 11.98
C THR A 4 -2.17 27.39 11.30
N SER A 5 -1.21 27.35 10.37
CA SER A 5 -0.82 26.10 9.69
C SER A 5 -0.01 25.17 10.61
N SER A 6 0.81 25.72 11.51
CA SER A 6 1.69 24.94 12.38
C SER A 6 0.96 24.27 13.56
N HIS A 7 -0.11 24.88 14.10
CA HIS A 7 -0.87 24.30 15.22
C HIS A 7 -1.78 23.12 14.78
N PHE A 8 -2.24 23.10 13.52
CA PHE A 8 -3.03 21.98 12.96
C PHE A 8 -2.20 20.69 12.79
N LEU A 9 -0.88 20.81 12.62
CA LEU A 9 0.06 19.68 12.56
C LEU A 9 0.24 18.95 13.91
N LYS A 10 -0.25 19.53 15.02
CA LYS A 10 -0.14 18.96 16.37
C LYS A 10 -1.22 17.92 16.70
N SER A 11 -2.21 17.71 15.83
CA SER A 11 -3.25 16.70 16.05
C SER A 11 -2.78 15.32 15.60
N PHE A 12 -2.73 14.34 16.51
CA PHE A 12 -2.47 12.91 16.21
C PHE A 12 -3.35 12.38 15.06
N ARG A 13 -4.54 12.96 14.85
CA ARG A 13 -5.45 12.57 13.76
C ARG A 13 -4.94 12.96 12.37
N LEU A 14 -4.26 14.09 12.24
CA LEU A 14 -3.70 14.52 10.95
C LEU A 14 -2.48 13.69 10.58
N LYS A 15 -1.60 13.42 11.55
CA LYS A 15 -0.45 12.51 11.37
C LYS A 15 -0.87 11.12 10.93
N ARG A 16 -1.97 10.60 11.49
CA ARG A 16 -2.57 9.33 11.06
C ARG A 16 -3.06 9.37 9.61
N TYR A 17 -3.70 10.47 9.22
CA TYR A 17 -4.21 10.64 7.86
C TYR A 17 -3.09 10.76 6.82
N ILE A 18 -2.04 11.52 7.14
CA ILE A 18 -0.82 11.62 6.32
C ILE A 18 -0.15 10.25 6.18
N GLY A 19 -0.08 9.47 7.26
CA GLY A 19 0.45 8.10 7.23
C GLY A 19 -0.31 7.18 6.25
N PHE A 20 -1.65 7.18 6.29
CA PHE A 20 -2.45 6.40 5.35
C PHE A 20 -2.30 6.86 3.90
N LEU A 21 -2.21 8.17 3.68
CA LEU A 21 -2.01 8.74 2.34
C LEU A 21 -0.62 8.35 1.78
N LEU A 22 0.43 8.43 2.60
CA LEU A 22 1.79 8.02 2.20
C LEU A 22 1.86 6.52 1.88
N ILE A 23 1.27 5.65 2.72
CA ILE A 23 1.23 4.19 2.47
C ILE A 23 0.51 3.90 1.15
N SER A 24 -0.60 4.59 0.89
CA SER A 24 -1.34 4.41 -0.34
C SER A 24 -0.60 4.90 -1.58
N LEU A 25 0.08 6.04 -1.48
CA LEU A 25 0.88 6.57 -2.57
C LEU A 25 2.06 5.62 -2.85
N ALA A 26 2.72 5.13 -1.80
CA ALA A 26 3.76 4.12 -1.93
C ALA A 26 3.23 2.89 -2.67
N LEU A 27 2.09 2.31 -2.26
CA LEU A 27 1.53 1.13 -2.96
C LEU A 27 1.21 1.41 -4.43
N LEU A 28 0.72 2.60 -4.77
CA LEU A 28 0.37 2.95 -6.14
C LEU A 28 1.61 3.16 -7.02
N VAL A 29 2.68 3.71 -6.44
CA VAL A 29 3.94 3.96 -7.16
C VAL A 29 4.78 2.69 -7.27
N THR A 30 4.74 1.80 -6.27
CA THR A 30 5.49 0.55 -6.24
C THR A 30 5.41 -0.28 -7.52
N PRO A 31 4.25 -0.59 -8.13
CA PRO A 31 4.21 -1.41 -9.35
C PRO A 31 4.85 -0.74 -10.57
N PHE A 32 4.97 0.59 -10.59
CA PHE A 32 5.54 1.34 -11.72
C PHE A 32 7.03 1.59 -11.59
N ILE A 33 7.64 1.31 -10.42
CA ILE A 33 9.09 1.43 -10.25
C ILE A 33 9.76 0.32 -11.07
N ARG A 34 10.61 0.75 -12.01
CA ARG A 34 11.44 -0.10 -12.87
C ARG A 34 12.81 -0.24 -12.21
N ILE A 35 13.30 -1.46 -12.04
CA ILE A 35 14.66 -1.74 -11.60
C ILE A 35 15.28 -2.64 -12.68
N ASP A 36 16.39 -2.20 -13.27
CA ASP A 36 17.15 -2.98 -14.26
C ASP A 36 16.35 -3.39 -15.52
N GLY A 37 15.44 -2.53 -16.00
CA GLY A 37 14.60 -2.82 -17.18
C GLY A 37 13.38 -3.72 -16.93
N ALA A 38 13.36 -4.46 -15.81
CA ALA A 38 12.21 -5.20 -15.31
C ALA A 38 11.29 -4.32 -14.46
N HIS A 39 9.97 -4.46 -14.62
CA HIS A 39 9.03 -3.92 -13.63
C HIS A 39 9.03 -4.80 -12.38
N LEU A 40 8.69 -4.21 -11.24
CA LEU A 40 8.51 -4.95 -9.99
C LEU A 40 7.43 -6.05 -10.06
N PHE A 41 6.43 -5.88 -10.94
CA PHE A 41 5.42 -6.89 -11.22
C PHE A 41 4.92 -6.79 -12.67
N LEU A 42 5.47 -7.57 -13.59
CA LEU A 42 4.98 -7.68 -14.97
C LEU A 42 4.97 -9.15 -15.41
N ILE A 43 3.83 -9.60 -15.93
CA ILE A 43 3.65 -10.94 -16.47
C ILE A 43 3.70 -10.78 -18.00
N SER A 44 4.82 -11.17 -18.62
CA SER A 44 4.94 -11.19 -20.08
C SER A 44 4.56 -12.57 -20.60
N PHE A 45 3.38 -12.67 -21.20
CA PHE A 45 2.87 -13.92 -21.80
C PHE A 45 3.65 -14.33 -23.05
N GLU A 46 4.21 -13.36 -23.78
CA GLU A 46 4.91 -13.59 -25.05
C GLU A 46 6.27 -14.27 -24.87
N HIS A 47 6.99 -13.92 -23.80
CA HIS A 47 8.28 -14.52 -23.48
C HIS A 47 8.20 -15.60 -22.39
N LYS A 48 7.01 -15.90 -21.85
CA LYS A 48 6.81 -16.77 -20.67
C LYS A 48 7.76 -16.39 -19.51
N GLN A 49 7.91 -15.09 -19.28
CA GLN A 49 8.78 -14.53 -18.24
C GLN A 49 7.94 -13.79 -17.21
N LEU A 50 8.12 -14.17 -15.94
CA LEU A 50 7.51 -13.54 -14.78
C LEU A 50 8.53 -12.59 -14.16
N HIS A 51 8.25 -11.29 -14.20
CA HIS A 51 9.08 -10.28 -13.56
C HIS A 51 8.56 -10.05 -12.15
N PHE A 52 9.30 -10.50 -11.13
CA PHE A 52 8.94 -10.36 -9.73
C PHE A 52 10.09 -9.72 -8.95
N LEU A 53 9.84 -8.58 -8.30
CA LEU A 53 10.84 -7.81 -7.55
C LEU A 53 12.11 -7.47 -8.37
N GLY A 54 11.96 -7.16 -9.66
CA GLY A 54 13.09 -6.86 -10.54
C GLY A 54 13.94 -8.08 -10.93
N LYS A 55 13.51 -9.30 -10.59
CA LYS A 55 14.08 -10.56 -11.09
C LYS A 55 13.20 -11.13 -12.20
N ILE A 56 13.86 -11.64 -13.25
CA ILE A 56 13.23 -12.24 -14.42
C ILE A 56 13.23 -13.75 -14.21
N PHE A 57 12.06 -14.33 -13.94
CA PHE A 57 11.88 -15.77 -13.83
C PHE A 57 11.38 -16.32 -15.16
N SER A 58 12.20 -17.12 -15.84
CA SER A 58 11.79 -17.82 -17.06
C SER A 58 11.07 -19.14 -16.73
N ALA A 59 10.29 -19.68 -17.66
CA ALA A 59 9.49 -20.89 -17.45
C ALA A 59 10.29 -22.14 -16.99
N GLU A 60 11.59 -22.19 -17.27
CA GLU A 60 12.50 -23.26 -16.80
C GLU A 60 12.78 -23.19 -15.28
N GLU A 61 12.70 -22.01 -14.69
CA GLU A 61 12.99 -21.77 -13.26
C GLU A 61 11.72 -21.81 -12.38
N LEU A 62 10.59 -22.22 -12.94
CA LEU A 62 9.30 -22.24 -12.25
C LEU A 62 9.29 -23.16 -11.01
N GLN A 63 10.22 -24.13 -10.95
CA GLN A 63 10.40 -25.02 -9.79
C GLN A 63 10.91 -24.29 -8.54
N ILE A 64 11.56 -23.13 -8.67
CA ILE A 64 12.02 -22.30 -7.55
C ILE A 64 10.90 -21.38 -7.03
N LEU A 65 9.89 -21.08 -7.86
CA LEU A 65 8.74 -20.25 -7.50
C LEU A 65 7.98 -20.70 -6.23
N PRO A 66 7.61 -21.99 -6.04
CA PRO A 66 6.86 -22.40 -4.84
C PRO A 66 7.63 -22.16 -3.54
N PHE A 67 8.95 -22.38 -3.52
CA PHE A 67 9.78 -22.10 -2.34
C PHE A 67 9.80 -20.61 -1.99
N MET A 68 9.89 -19.74 -3.01
CA MET A 68 9.83 -18.29 -2.82
C MET A 68 8.47 -17.85 -2.27
N VAL A 69 7.37 -18.41 -2.78
CA VAL A 69 6.01 -18.10 -2.31
C VAL A 69 5.84 -18.55 -0.86
N ILE A 70 6.28 -19.76 -0.50
CA ILE A 70 6.21 -20.26 0.88
C ILE A 70 6.99 -19.33 1.83
N LEU A 71 8.20 -18.91 1.46
CA LEU A 71 8.99 -17.98 2.25
C LEU A 71 8.29 -16.63 2.43
N LEU A 72 7.66 -16.10 1.37
CA LEU A 72 6.87 -14.87 1.41
C LEU A 72 5.69 -15.01 2.39
N PHE A 73 4.93 -16.11 2.32
CA PHE A 73 3.80 -16.36 3.22
C PHE A 73 4.24 -16.45 4.68
N ILE A 74 5.33 -17.16 4.97
CA ILE A 74 5.89 -17.25 6.32
C ILE A 74 6.33 -15.87 6.81
N GLY A 75 6.99 -15.08 5.94
CA GLY A 75 7.41 -13.71 6.28
C GLY A 75 6.24 -12.79 6.62
N ILE A 76 5.18 -12.81 5.80
CA ILE A 76 3.96 -12.02 6.07
C ILE A 76 3.30 -12.49 7.36
N PHE A 77 3.19 -13.81 7.58
CA PHE A 77 2.60 -14.38 8.79
C PHE A 77 3.42 -14.06 10.06
N PHE A 78 4.74 -14.03 9.94
CA PHE A 78 5.64 -13.63 11.03
C PHE A 78 5.44 -12.16 11.41
N ILE A 79 5.31 -11.27 10.41
CA ILE A 79 5.06 -9.85 10.66
C ILE A 79 3.65 -9.64 11.25
N THR A 80 2.63 -10.35 10.76
CA THR A 80 1.26 -10.22 11.26
C THR A 80 1.11 -10.73 12.69
N THR A 81 1.82 -11.79 13.07
CA THR A 81 1.80 -12.32 14.44
C THR A 81 2.61 -11.44 15.41
N SER A 82 3.78 -10.94 14.99
CA SER A 82 4.66 -10.13 15.84
C SER A 82 4.15 -8.69 16.04
N LEU A 83 3.57 -8.08 15.00
CA LEU A 83 3.15 -6.67 14.99
C LEU A 83 1.66 -6.49 14.69
N GLY A 84 0.83 -7.48 15.02
CA GLY A 84 -0.57 -7.57 14.57
C GLY A 84 -1.42 -6.33 14.76
N ARG A 85 -1.29 -5.59 15.87
CA ARG A 85 -2.05 -4.33 16.06
C ARG A 85 -1.60 -3.20 15.14
N VAL A 86 -0.29 -3.07 14.93
CA VAL A 86 0.28 -2.06 14.03
C VAL A 86 -0.04 -2.43 12.59
N TRP A 87 0.13 -3.71 12.23
CA TRP A 87 -0.18 -4.24 10.91
C TRP A 87 -1.67 -4.10 10.57
N CYS A 88 -2.57 -4.63 11.41
CA CYS A 88 -4.01 -4.56 11.18
C CYS A 88 -4.57 -3.13 11.25
N GLY A 89 -4.00 -2.26 12.10
CA GLY A 89 -4.46 -0.88 12.26
C GLY A 89 -3.97 0.09 11.17
N TRP A 90 -2.82 -0.17 10.55
CA TRP A 90 -2.14 0.80 9.67
C TRP A 90 -1.73 0.25 8.31
N ALA A 91 -1.13 -0.93 8.28
CA ALA A 91 -0.53 -1.50 7.06
C ALA A 91 -1.47 -2.44 6.28
N CYS A 92 -2.56 -2.91 6.90
CA CYS A 92 -3.49 -3.83 6.26
C CYS A 92 -4.03 -3.23 4.95
N PRO A 93 -3.85 -3.92 3.80
CA PRO A 93 -4.18 -3.37 2.49
C PRO A 93 -5.64 -2.96 2.38
N GLN A 94 -6.54 -3.72 2.98
CA GLN A 94 -7.97 -3.41 3.03
C GLN A 94 -8.25 -2.09 3.78
N THR A 95 -7.62 -1.88 4.93
CA THR A 95 -7.91 -0.75 5.83
C THR A 95 -7.51 0.57 5.21
N PHE A 96 -6.28 0.67 4.69
CA PHE A 96 -5.82 1.93 4.14
C PHE A 96 -6.49 2.26 2.81
N LEU A 97 -6.78 1.27 1.95
CA LEU A 97 -7.50 1.50 0.68
C LEU A 97 -8.91 2.03 0.93
N ARG A 98 -9.62 1.49 1.93
CA ARG A 98 -10.93 2.01 2.35
C ARG A 98 -10.85 3.46 2.83
N VAL A 99 -9.84 3.78 3.62
CA VAL A 99 -9.62 5.15 4.12
C VAL A 99 -9.31 6.09 2.95
N LEU A 100 -8.42 5.69 2.03
CA LEU A 100 -8.10 6.46 0.84
C LEU A 100 -9.33 6.72 -0.02
N TYR A 101 -10.10 5.67 -0.34
CA TYR A 101 -11.28 5.81 -1.19
C TYR A 101 -12.28 6.83 -0.62
N ARG A 102 -12.61 6.68 0.67
CA ARG A 102 -13.56 7.58 1.35
C ARG A 102 -13.01 9.01 1.51
N ASP A 103 -11.77 9.16 1.94
CA ASP A 103 -11.24 10.47 2.32
C ASP A 103 -10.52 11.22 1.16
N VAL A 104 -10.20 10.55 0.05
CA VAL A 104 -9.61 11.19 -1.15
C VAL A 104 -10.61 11.23 -2.30
N ILE A 105 -11.22 10.11 -2.67
CA ILE A 105 -12.08 10.05 -3.86
C ILE A 105 -13.46 10.67 -3.54
N GLU A 106 -14.12 10.20 -2.48
CA GLU A 106 -15.49 10.64 -2.17
C GLU A 106 -15.56 12.09 -1.65
N THR A 107 -14.62 12.49 -0.79
CA THR A 107 -14.65 13.82 -0.15
C THR A 107 -13.88 14.91 -0.90
N LYS A 108 -12.71 14.62 -1.51
CA LYS A 108 -11.94 15.64 -2.26
C LYS A 108 -12.33 15.73 -3.74
N ILE A 109 -12.47 14.61 -4.43
CA ILE A 109 -12.74 14.61 -5.89
C ILE A 109 -14.22 14.84 -6.16
N PHE A 110 -15.10 14.05 -5.56
CA PHE A 110 -16.54 14.13 -5.84
C PHE A 110 -17.34 15.02 -4.87
N LYS A 111 -16.76 15.41 -3.72
CA LYS A 111 -17.39 16.29 -2.71
C LYS A 111 -18.81 15.87 -2.30
N LEU A 112 -19.15 14.59 -2.39
CA LEU A 112 -20.50 14.09 -2.11
C LEU A 112 -20.84 14.13 -0.61
N HIS A 113 -19.83 14.08 0.26
CA HIS A 113 -19.99 14.12 1.71
C HIS A 113 -19.43 15.41 2.32
N LYS A 114 -20.32 16.26 2.86
CA LYS A 114 -20.00 17.58 3.44
C LYS A 114 -19.49 17.53 4.90
N LYS A 115 -19.63 16.40 5.61
CA LYS A 115 -19.40 16.34 7.07
C LYS A 115 -18.48 15.18 7.47
N ILE A 116 -17.20 15.49 7.75
CA ILE A 116 -16.25 14.60 8.45
C ILE A 116 -16.48 14.66 9.99
N SER A 117 -17.53 15.34 10.45
CA SER A 117 -17.76 15.63 11.88
C SER A 117 -18.47 14.52 12.66
N ASN A 118 -18.99 13.46 12.02
CA ASN A 118 -19.35 12.25 12.74
C ASN A 118 -18.95 11.01 11.95
N LYS A 119 -17.86 10.36 12.35
CA LYS A 119 -17.41 9.07 11.81
C LYS A 119 -17.89 7.89 12.67
N GLN A 120 -18.65 8.12 13.74
CA GLN A 120 -19.01 7.14 14.78
C GLN A 120 -20.51 7.12 15.13
N GLU A 121 -21.36 7.71 14.29
CA GLU A 121 -22.81 7.42 14.25
C GLU A 121 -23.08 6.51 13.05
#